data_AF-A0A7W6CJW0-F1
#
_entry.id   AF-A0A7W6CJW0-F1
#
_cell.length_a   1.000
_cell.length_b   1.000
_cell.length_c   1.000
_cell.angle_alpha   90.00
_cell.angle_beta   90.00
_cell.angle_gamma   90.00
#
_symmetry.space_group_name_H-M   'P 1'
#
loop_
_entity.id
_entity.type
_entity.pdbx_description
1 polymer ?
#
loop_
_entity_poly.entity_id
_entity_poly.type
_entity_poly.pdbx_seq_one_letter_code
_entity_poly.pdbx_strand_id
1 'polypeptide(L)'
;MAHMSNFGLIVIASSTAAFLAMGGYTLLPRELWDPACNIKGNISISSGIRIFHVPGQYDYDSTRIRTDYGERWFCSEADARNAGWRKAGR
;
A
#
# COMPACT_ATOMS: atom_id res chain seq x y z
N MET A 1 6.82 24.39 18.11
CA MET A 1 7.11 24.11 16.69
C MET A 1 8.59 24.41 16.49
N ALA A 2 9.45 23.41 16.33
CA ALA A 2 10.89 23.64 16.26
C ALA A 2 11.26 24.35 14.94
N HIS A 3 11.97 25.47 15.03
CA HIS A 3 12.43 26.21 13.85
C HIS A 3 13.71 25.57 13.34
N MET A 4 13.62 24.76 12.28
CA MET A 4 14.77 24.08 11.68
C MET A 4 15.56 25.06 10.80
N SER A 5 16.89 25.04 10.86
CA SER A 5 17.74 25.85 9.99
C SER A 5 17.68 25.35 8.55
N ASN A 6 17.79 26.26 7.56
CA ASN A 6 17.88 25.91 6.14
C ASN A 6 18.98 24.89 5.85
N PHE A 7 20.11 24.97 6.57
CA PHE A 7 21.19 23.99 6.47
C PHE A 7 20.72 22.58 6.87
N GLY A 8 19.96 22.48 7.97
CA GLY A 8 19.38 21.22 8.42
C GLY A 8 18.40 20.61 7.42
N LEU A 9 17.55 21.45 6.80
CA LEU A 9 16.64 21.00 5.74
C LEU A 9 17.38 20.47 4.52
N ILE A 10 18.46 21.16 4.09
CA ILE A 10 19.27 20.73 2.93
C ILE A 10 19.95 19.39 3.21
N VAL A 11 20.54 19.22 4.40
CA VAL A 11 21.18 17.95 4.77
C VAL A 11 20.16 16.82 4.74
N ILE A 12 18.99 16.99 5.38
CA ILE A 12 17.93 15.97 5.38
C ILE A 12 17.46 15.64 3.95
N ALA A 13 17.22 16.65 3.11
CA ALA A 13 16.80 16.45 1.73
C ALA A 13 17.87 15.72 0.90
N SER A 14 19.14 16.09 1.04
CA SER A 14 20.24 15.44 0.30
C SER A 14 20.48 13.99 0.75
N SER A 15 20.42 13.72 2.07
CA SER A 15 20.58 12.37 2.61
C SER A 15 19.44 11.45 2.20
N THR A 16 18.19 11.93 2.25
CA THR A 16 17.03 11.15 1.79
C THR A 16 17.10 10.85 0.29
N ALA A 17 17.47 11.83 -0.53
CA ALA A 17 17.66 11.62 -1.97
C ALA A 17 18.75 10.58 -2.27
N ALA A 18 19.90 10.65 -1.59
CA ALA A 18 20.97 9.67 -1.75
C ALA A 18 20.54 8.26 -1.33
N PHE A 19 19.86 8.13 -0.19
CA PHE A 19 19.36 6.85 0.30
C PHE A 19 18.38 6.20 -0.70
N LEU A 20 17.44 6.98 -1.24
CA LEU A 20 16.51 6.49 -2.26
C LEU A 20 17.23 6.09 -3.55
N ALA A 21 18.19 6.91 -4.04
CA ALA A 21 18.95 6.60 -5.25
C ALA A 21 19.79 5.31 -5.13
N MET A 22 20.27 5.00 -3.92
CA MET A 22 21.04 3.78 -3.64
C MET A 22 20.18 2.52 -3.43
N GLY A 23 18.86 2.59 -3.66
CA GLY A 23 17.98 1.42 -3.49
C GLY A 23 17.39 1.29 -2.08
N GLY A 24 17.57 2.29 -1.21
CA GLY A 24 17.02 2.28 0.14
C GLY A 24 15.49 2.15 0.20
N TYR A 25 14.78 2.48 -0.89
CA TYR A 25 13.33 2.25 -1.03
C TYR A 25 12.93 0.76 -0.96
N THR A 26 13.86 -0.16 -1.22
CA THR A 26 13.60 -1.61 -1.11
C THR A 26 13.35 -2.08 0.32
N LEU A 27 13.68 -1.26 1.33
CA LEU A 27 13.35 -1.52 2.73
C LEU A 27 11.89 -1.20 3.06
N LEU A 28 11.16 -0.53 2.15
CA LEU A 28 9.75 -0.21 2.33
C LEU A 28 8.88 -1.33 1.72
N PRO A 29 7.69 -1.61 2.31
CA PRO A 29 6.74 -2.53 1.71
C PRO A 29 6.42 -2.14 0.27
N ARG A 30 6.51 -3.10 -0.65
CA ARG A 30 6.25 -2.89 -2.09
C ARG A 30 4.85 -2.36 -2.37
N GLU A 31 3.89 -2.75 -1.53
CA GLU A 31 2.49 -2.29 -1.57
C GLU A 31 2.32 -0.75 -1.58
N LEU A 32 3.35 0.00 -1.17
CA LEU A 32 3.31 1.47 -1.08
C LEU A 32 3.77 2.19 -2.35
N TRP A 33 4.55 1.54 -3.21
CA TRP A 33 5.23 2.22 -4.33
C TRP A 33 5.24 1.44 -5.64
N ASP A 34 5.06 0.12 -5.58
CA ASP A 34 5.11 -0.73 -6.76
C ASP A 34 3.71 -0.81 -7.41
N PRO A 35 3.53 -0.28 -8.64
CA PRO A 35 2.24 -0.32 -9.34
C PRO A 35 1.80 -1.75 -9.71
N ALA A 36 2.71 -2.74 -9.66
CA ALA A 36 2.34 -4.14 -9.81
C ALA A 36 1.50 -4.65 -8.63
N CYS A 37 1.56 -3.97 -7.48
CA CYS A 37 0.78 -4.30 -6.29
C CYS A 37 -0.62 -3.68 -6.36
N ASN A 38 -1.39 -4.22 -7.31
CA ASN A 38 -2.70 -3.69 -7.69
C ASN A 38 -3.86 -4.54 -7.18
N ILE A 39 -3.66 -5.53 -6.32
CA ILE A 39 -4.77 -6.32 -5.77
C ILE A 39 -5.35 -5.57 -4.56
N LYS A 40 -6.62 -5.18 -4.65
CA LYS A 40 -7.28 -4.35 -3.63
C LYS A 40 -7.93 -5.21 -2.56
N GLY A 41 -7.38 -5.24 -1.35
CA GLY A 41 -7.99 -5.87 -0.18
C GLY A 41 -8.91 -4.92 0.60
N ASN A 42 -10.23 -5.06 0.45
CA ASN A 42 -11.25 -4.36 1.23
C ASN A 42 -11.90 -5.18 2.37
N ILE A 43 -12.21 -4.53 3.49
CA ILE A 43 -12.93 -5.12 4.62
C ILE A 43 -14.35 -4.56 4.62
N SER A 44 -15.33 -5.44 4.45
CA SER A 44 -16.73 -5.06 4.56
C SER A 44 -17.02 -4.56 5.97
N ILE A 45 -17.36 -3.28 6.12
CA ILE A 45 -17.60 -2.65 7.43
C ILE A 45 -18.75 -3.34 8.18
N SER A 46 -19.78 -3.79 7.45
CA SER A 46 -20.97 -4.41 8.04
C SER A 46 -20.75 -5.85 8.49
N SER A 47 -19.87 -6.60 7.83
CA SER A 47 -19.67 -8.03 8.08
C SER A 47 -18.29 -8.40 8.64
N GLY A 48 -17.34 -7.47 8.63
CA GLY A 48 -15.94 -7.70 8.98
C GLY A 48 -15.19 -8.63 8.01
N ILE A 49 -15.83 -9.02 6.90
CA ILE A 49 -15.25 -10.00 5.98
C ILE A 49 -14.17 -9.34 5.12
N ARG A 50 -13.01 -10.00 5.07
CA ARG A 50 -11.85 -9.61 4.27
C ARG A 50 -11.94 -10.18 2.87
N ILE A 51 -12.15 -9.32 1.87
CA ILE A 51 -12.20 -9.70 0.46
C ILE A 51 -11.16 -8.95 -0.36
N PHE A 52 -10.59 -9.61 -1.36
CA PHE A 52 -9.68 -8.95 -2.29
C PHE A 52 -10.25 -8.93 -3.71
N HIS A 53 -10.00 -7.84 -4.41
CA HIS A 53 -10.36 -7.62 -5.81
C HIS A 53 -9.12 -7.59 -6.69
N VAL A 54 -9.18 -8.26 -7.83
CA VAL A 54 -8.13 -8.23 -8.86
C VAL A 54 -8.55 -7.34 -10.04
N PRO A 55 -7.60 -6.76 -10.80
CA PRO A 55 -7.93 -6.00 -12.00
C PRO A 55 -8.83 -6.80 -12.95
N GLY A 56 -9.88 -6.15 -13.47
CA GLY A 56 -10.87 -6.74 -14.37
C GLY A 56 -12.11 -7.32 -13.68
N GLN A 57 -12.18 -7.34 -12.34
CA GLN A 57 -13.45 -7.60 -11.64
C GLN A 57 -14.38 -6.40 -11.71
N TYR A 58 -15.70 -6.65 -11.63
CA TYR A 58 -16.72 -5.62 -11.78
C TYR A 58 -16.57 -4.51 -10.73
N ASP A 59 -16.42 -4.89 -9.47
CA ASP A 59 -16.29 -3.94 -8.36
C ASP A 59 -14.86 -3.41 -8.15
N TYR A 60 -13.89 -3.80 -8.99
CA TYR A 60 -12.50 -3.44 -8.77
C TYR A 60 -12.29 -1.91 -8.74
N ASP A 61 -12.88 -1.19 -9.69
CA ASP A 61 -12.71 0.27 -9.80
C ASP A 61 -13.48 1.03 -8.72
N SER A 62 -14.65 0.54 -8.33
CA SER A 62 -15.46 1.12 -7.25
C SER A 62 -14.84 0.90 -5.87
N THR A 63 -14.10 -0.19 -5.67
CA THR A 63 -13.46 -0.50 -4.40
C THR A 63 -12.34 0.51 -4.11
N ARG A 64 -12.54 1.28 -3.03
CA ARG A 64 -11.57 2.21 -2.47
C ARG A 64 -10.99 1.62 -1.19
N ILE A 65 -9.67 1.56 -1.13
CA ILE A 65 -8.95 1.05 0.03
C ILE A 65 -8.87 2.13 1.11
N ARG A 66 -9.28 1.76 2.32
CA ARG A 66 -9.25 2.61 3.51
C ARG A 66 -8.34 1.98 4.57
N THR A 67 -7.09 2.41 4.59
CA THR A 67 -6.03 1.81 5.42
C THR A 67 -6.27 1.96 6.92
N ASP A 68 -7.06 2.95 7.33
CA ASP A 68 -7.53 3.16 8.70
C ASP A 68 -8.40 2.00 9.22
N TYR A 69 -9.07 1.28 8.33
CA TYR A 69 -9.81 0.05 8.68
C TYR A 69 -8.97 -1.23 8.54
N GLY A 70 -7.67 -1.11 8.24
CA GLY A 70 -6.79 -2.24 7.98
C GLY A 70 -6.93 -2.83 6.58
N GLU A 71 -7.61 -2.13 5.67
CA GLU A 71 -7.63 -2.44 4.24
C GLU A 71 -6.23 -2.16 3.63
N ARG A 72 -5.84 -2.93 2.60
CA ARG A 72 -4.50 -2.79 2.00
C ARG A 72 -4.43 -3.36 0.60
N TRP A 73 -3.37 -3.02 -0.11
CA TRP A 73 -3.01 -3.66 -1.38
C TRP A 73 -2.22 -4.94 -1.16
N PHE A 74 -2.24 -5.78 -2.18
CA PHE A 74 -1.42 -6.99 -2.30
C PHE A 74 -0.70 -7.02 -3.66
N CYS A 75 0.52 -7.55 -3.65
CA CYS A 75 1.28 -7.83 -4.87
C CYS A 75 0.91 -9.17 -5.54
N SER A 76 0.28 -10.09 -4.83
CA SER A 76 -0.18 -11.36 -5.41
C SER A 76 -1.46 -11.90 -4.74
N GLU A 77 -2.24 -12.71 -5.47
CA GLU A 77 -3.41 -13.37 -4.87
C GLU A 77 -3.00 -14.37 -3.78
N ALA A 78 -1.79 -14.93 -3.86
CA ALA A 78 -1.26 -15.85 -2.85
C ALA A 78 -1.00 -15.10 -1.54
N ASP A 79 -0.44 -13.90 -1.59
CA ASP A 79 -0.21 -13.06 -0.40
C ASP A 79 -1.52 -12.66 0.25
N ALA A 80 -2.53 -12.31 -0.57
CA ALA A 80 -3.87 -12.02 -0.07
C ALA A 80 -4.47 -13.23 0.65
N ARG A 81 -4.42 -14.42 0.05
CA ARG A 81 -4.90 -15.66 0.67
C ARG A 81 -4.15 -16.01 1.95
N ASN A 82 -2.82 -15.92 1.96
CA ASN A 82 -1.98 -16.17 3.12
C ASN A 82 -2.27 -15.19 4.26
N ALA A 83 -2.67 -13.96 3.93
CA ALA A 83 -3.12 -12.97 4.89
C ALA A 83 -4.56 -13.19 5.41
N GLY A 84 -5.22 -14.27 4.99
CA GLY A 84 -6.59 -14.61 5.40
C GLY A 84 -7.68 -13.90 4.60
N TRP A 85 -7.38 -13.43 3.39
CA TRP A 85 -8.34 -12.75 2.52
C TRP A 85 -8.89 -13.74 1.49
N ARG A 86 -10.19 -13.64 1.19
CA ARG A 86 -10.82 -14.44 0.12
C ARG A 86 -11.04 -13.59 -1.13
N LYS A 87 -11.00 -14.22 -2.30
CA LYS A 87 -11.28 -13.52 -3.56
C LYS A 87 -12.74 -13.05 -3.56
N ALA A 88 -12.97 -11.81 -3.95
CA ALA A 88 -14.31 -11.28 -4.17
C ALA A 88 -15.03 -12.11 -5.25
N GLY A 89 -16.37 -12.11 -5.18
CA GLY A 89 -17.20 -12.59 -6.28
C GLY A 89 -17.00 -11.73 -7.53
N ARG A 90 -17.78 -12.01 -8.58
CA ARG A 90 -17.71 -11.34 -9.90
C ARG A 90 -17.48 -9.83 -9.80
#